data_AF-A0A3E0H720-F1
#
_entry.id   AF-A0A3E0H720-F1
#
_cell.length_a   1.000
_cell.length_b   1.000
_cell.length_c   1.000
_cell.angle_alpha   90.00
_cell.angle_beta   90.00
_cell.angle_gamma   90.00
#
_symmetry.space_group_name_H-M   'P 1'
#
loop_
_entity.id
_entity.type
_entity.pdbx_description
1 polymer ?
#
loop_
_entity_poly.entity_id
_entity_poly.type
_entity_poly.pdbx_seq_one_letter_code
_entity_poly.pdbx_strand_id
1 'polypeptide(L)'
;MRAVLVAAVLGGVMAMSACGGATSEAKSCTTEQAAYNTAVTAKTKADADQKTADDKLAKAQADAKVLADAEAKANADYEAAQASAGTDATSAAKVAQAAADSAEAIAKSAEQVSAVTSAQGADADAKQKAAEAAKSADGAKQKLDACKG
;
A
#
# COMPACT_ATOMS: atom_id res chain seq x y z
N MET A 1 24.17 11.34 -6.29
CA MET A 1 25.41 10.54 -6.25
C MET A 1 25.17 9.28 -5.43
N ARG A 2 25.19 8.11 -6.06
CA ARG A 2 25.74 6.82 -5.57
C ARG A 2 25.28 5.73 -6.54
N ALA A 3 26.13 5.49 -7.52
CA ALA A 3 26.06 4.33 -8.39
C ALA A 3 26.41 3.08 -7.57
N VAL A 4 25.62 2.02 -7.69
CA VAL A 4 26.02 0.68 -7.29
C VAL A 4 26.00 -0.18 -8.54
N LEU A 5 27.18 -0.24 -9.16
CA LEU A 5 27.59 -1.29 -10.08
C LEU A 5 27.82 -2.55 -9.25
N VAL A 6 27.08 -3.63 -9.51
CA VAL A 6 27.53 -4.97 -9.14
C VAL A 6 27.64 -5.77 -10.41
N ALA A 7 28.90 -6.02 -10.76
CA ALA A 7 29.35 -6.74 -11.92
C ALA A 7 28.95 -8.22 -11.87
N ALA A 8 28.65 -8.75 -13.05
CA ALA A 8 28.60 -10.15 -13.34
C ALA A 8 29.93 -10.85 -12.97
N VAL A 9 29.84 -12.01 -12.33
CA VAL A 9 30.87 -13.04 -12.41
C VAL A 9 30.19 -14.39 -12.65
N LEU A 10 30.06 -14.70 -13.94
CA LEU A 10 29.95 -16.05 -14.47
C LEU A 10 31.32 -16.74 -14.35
N GLY A 11 31.32 -18.02 -13.98
CA GLY A 11 32.38 -18.96 -14.38
C GLY A 11 33.25 -19.51 -13.26
N GLY A 12 33.04 -20.79 -12.92
CA GLY A 12 33.91 -21.55 -12.02
C GLY A 12 33.42 -22.97 -11.78
N VAL A 13 33.25 -23.75 -12.86
CA VAL A 13 33.06 -25.21 -12.79
C VAL A 13 34.44 -25.88 -12.83
N MET A 14 34.77 -26.68 -11.82
CA MET A 14 35.34 -28.05 -11.91
C MET A 14 36.15 -28.43 -10.66
N ALA A 15 35.65 -29.42 -9.92
CA ALA A 15 36.48 -30.42 -9.25
C ALA A 15 35.65 -31.70 -9.07
N MET A 16 36.01 -32.74 -9.82
CA MET A 16 35.59 -34.13 -9.59
C MET A 16 36.20 -34.63 -8.28
N SER A 17 35.40 -35.33 -7.46
CA SER A 17 35.86 -36.56 -6.78
C SER A 17 34.67 -37.32 -6.19
N ALA A 18 34.67 -38.61 -6.47
CA ALA A 18 33.65 -39.60 -6.21
C ALA A 18 33.22 -39.72 -4.73
N CYS A 19 31.90 -39.75 -4.49
CA CYS A 19 31.22 -40.70 -3.60
C CYS A 19 29.70 -40.45 -3.66
N GLY A 20 28.89 -41.47 -3.97
CA GLY A 20 27.43 -41.48 -3.74
C GLY A 20 26.63 -40.37 -4.44
N GLY A 21 26.60 -40.38 -5.77
CA GLY A 21 25.83 -39.42 -6.55
C GLY A 21 24.32 -39.58 -6.37
N ALA A 22 23.73 -38.81 -5.45
CA ALA A 22 22.49 -38.15 -5.81
C ALA A 22 22.81 -37.33 -7.07
N THR A 23 22.26 -37.73 -8.21
CA THR A 23 22.48 -37.10 -9.51
C THR A 23 22.36 -35.58 -9.37
N SER A 24 23.13 -34.80 -10.12
CA SER A 24 23.08 -33.33 -10.10
C SER A 24 21.65 -32.77 -10.25
N GLU A 25 20.76 -33.56 -10.86
CA GLU A 25 19.31 -33.34 -10.97
C GLU A 25 18.56 -33.44 -9.62
N ALA A 26 18.92 -34.35 -8.73
CA ALA A 26 18.32 -34.43 -7.40
C ALA A 26 18.68 -33.20 -6.54
N LYS A 27 19.92 -32.69 -6.67
CA LYS A 27 20.36 -31.43 -6.01
C LYS A 27 19.70 -30.19 -6.62
N SER A 28 19.48 -30.15 -7.93
CA SER A 28 18.76 -29.04 -8.57
C SER A 28 17.30 -29.03 -8.12
N CYS A 29 16.58 -30.16 -8.17
CA CYS A 29 15.17 -30.17 -7.75
C CYS A 29 14.94 -29.77 -6.28
N THR A 30 15.92 -30.02 -5.41
CA THR A 30 15.86 -29.58 -4.01
C THR A 30 16.04 -28.06 -3.88
N THR A 31 16.93 -27.48 -4.69
CA THR A 31 17.13 -26.02 -4.80
C THR A 31 15.89 -25.33 -5.34
N GLU A 32 15.28 -25.89 -6.38
CA GLU A 32 14.09 -25.35 -7.04
C GLU A 32 12.89 -25.40 -6.09
N GLN A 33 12.79 -26.46 -5.28
CA GLN A 33 11.77 -26.56 -4.25
C GLN A 33 11.96 -25.54 -3.13
N ALA A 34 13.19 -25.31 -2.69
CA ALA A 34 13.48 -24.25 -1.73
C ALA A 34 13.12 -22.86 -2.29
N ALA A 35 13.48 -22.58 -3.55
CA ALA A 35 13.15 -21.33 -4.22
C ALA A 35 11.63 -21.13 -4.35
N TYR A 36 10.87 -22.17 -4.70
CA TYR A 36 9.41 -22.13 -4.73
C TYR A 36 8.83 -21.82 -3.34
N ASN A 37 9.29 -22.50 -2.28
CA ASN A 37 8.82 -22.26 -0.92
C ASN A 37 9.11 -20.82 -0.46
N THR A 38 10.29 -20.27 -0.78
CA THR A 38 10.61 -18.87 -0.52
C THR A 38 9.70 -17.92 -1.29
N ALA A 39 9.44 -18.19 -2.58
CA ALA A 39 8.56 -17.35 -3.41
C ALA A 39 7.11 -17.37 -2.92
N VAL A 40 6.59 -18.53 -2.51
CA VAL A 40 5.24 -18.66 -1.91
C VAL A 40 5.17 -17.91 -0.59
N THR A 41 6.19 -17.99 0.26
CA THR A 41 6.23 -17.23 1.52
C THR A 41 6.22 -15.72 1.25
N ALA A 42 7.02 -15.26 0.28
CA ALA A 42 7.04 -13.87 -0.13
C ALA A 42 5.69 -13.41 -0.71
N LYS A 43 5.03 -14.26 -1.51
CA LYS A 43 3.68 -14.00 -2.03
C LYS A 43 2.66 -13.86 -0.91
N THR A 44 2.60 -14.81 0.03
CA THR A 44 1.68 -14.76 1.17
C THR A 44 1.87 -13.47 1.99
N LYS A 45 3.12 -13.06 2.20
CA LYS A 45 3.41 -11.79 2.85
C LYS A 45 2.91 -10.60 2.03
N ALA A 46 3.19 -10.58 0.73
CA ALA A 46 2.76 -9.49 -0.16
C ALA A 46 1.22 -9.37 -0.23
N ASP A 47 0.51 -10.49 -0.27
CA ASP A 47 -0.96 -10.53 -0.24
C ASP A 47 -1.50 -9.95 1.08
N ALA A 48 -0.87 -10.27 2.22
CA ALA A 48 -1.24 -9.72 3.53
C ALA A 48 -0.94 -8.21 3.63
N ASP A 49 0.20 -7.77 3.10
CA ASP A 49 0.57 -6.36 3.04
C ASP A 49 -0.41 -5.58 2.12
N GLN A 50 -0.80 -6.16 0.98
CA GLN A 50 -1.84 -5.61 0.10
C GLN A 50 -3.17 -5.47 0.83
N LYS A 51 -3.63 -6.51 1.53
CA LYS A 51 -4.87 -6.44 2.31
C LYS A 51 -4.81 -5.33 3.36
N THR A 52 -3.68 -5.19 4.04
CA THR A 52 -3.49 -4.14 5.04
C THR A 52 -3.54 -2.73 4.42
N ALA A 53 -2.99 -2.56 3.22
CA ALA A 53 -3.04 -1.28 2.51
C ALA A 53 -4.46 -0.94 2.03
N ASP A 54 -5.18 -1.93 1.50
CA ASP A 54 -6.59 -1.79 1.08
C ASP A 54 -7.50 -1.42 2.26
N ASP A 55 -7.36 -2.11 3.41
CA ASP A 55 -8.12 -1.81 4.63
C ASP A 55 -7.83 -0.37 5.14
N LYS A 56 -6.59 0.11 5.02
CA LYS A 56 -6.22 1.50 5.36
C LYS A 56 -6.83 2.51 4.39
N LEU A 57 -6.83 2.22 3.10
CA LEU A 57 -7.46 3.07 2.09
C LEU A 57 -8.97 3.18 2.32
N ALA A 58 -9.64 2.05 2.57
CA ALA A 58 -11.07 2.03 2.88
C ALA A 58 -11.39 2.87 4.12
N LYS A 59 -10.58 2.77 5.17
CA LYS A 59 -10.72 3.61 6.37
C LYS A 59 -10.51 5.10 6.05
N ALA A 60 -9.46 5.46 5.32
CA ALA A 60 -9.21 6.85 4.95
C ALA A 60 -10.36 7.45 4.11
N GLN A 61 -10.94 6.66 3.19
CA GLN A 61 -12.10 7.07 2.41
C GLN A 61 -13.36 7.25 3.27
N ALA A 62 -13.59 6.35 4.23
CA ALA A 62 -14.70 6.48 5.18
C ALA A 62 -14.55 7.73 6.06
N ASP A 63 -13.36 7.97 6.59
CA ASP A 63 -13.05 9.14 7.41
C ASP A 63 -13.20 10.45 6.59
N ALA A 64 -12.78 10.44 5.32
CA ALA A 64 -12.97 11.57 4.40
C ALA A 64 -14.45 11.85 4.10
N LYS A 65 -15.29 10.81 3.98
CA LYS A 65 -16.74 10.99 3.80
C LYS A 65 -17.39 11.66 5.01
N VAL A 66 -17.01 11.23 6.22
CA VAL A 66 -17.52 11.82 7.48
C VAL A 66 -17.16 13.30 7.57
N LEU A 67 -15.94 13.67 7.17
CA LEU A 67 -15.51 15.06 7.15
C LEU A 67 -16.20 15.88 6.08
N ALA A 68 -16.44 15.33 4.88
CA ALA A 68 -17.21 16.01 3.85
C ALA A 68 -18.63 16.32 4.32
N ASP A 69 -19.28 15.38 5.01
CA ASP A 69 -20.60 15.59 5.61
C ASP A 69 -20.55 16.69 6.71
N ALA A 70 -19.49 16.71 7.52
CA ALA A 70 -19.28 17.73 8.57
C ALA A 70 -18.99 19.12 8.00
N GLU A 71 -18.19 19.22 6.94
CA GLU A 71 -17.90 20.47 6.24
C GLU A 71 -19.16 21.04 5.58
N ALA A 72 -19.95 20.19 4.91
CA ALA A 72 -21.24 20.61 4.34
C ALA A 72 -22.18 21.16 5.42
N LYS A 73 -22.22 20.51 6.59
CA LYS A 73 -23.01 20.98 7.73
C LYS A 73 -22.49 22.30 8.29
N ALA A 74 -21.18 22.44 8.49
CA ALA A 74 -20.60 23.68 9.02
C ALA A 74 -20.82 24.86 8.07
N ASN A 75 -20.74 24.63 6.77
CA ASN A 75 -21.05 25.64 5.75
C ASN A 75 -22.53 26.03 5.77
N ALA A 76 -23.45 25.06 5.87
CA ALA A 76 -24.88 25.35 5.99
C ALA A 76 -25.22 26.12 7.28
N ASP A 77 -24.60 25.76 8.40
CA ASP A 77 -24.76 26.46 9.68
C ASP A 77 -24.21 27.89 9.60
N TYR A 78 -23.10 28.12 8.87
CA TYR A 78 -22.56 29.44 8.58
C TYR A 78 -23.49 30.29 7.70
N GLU A 79 -24.02 29.73 6.61
CA GLU A 79 -24.98 30.41 5.74
C GLU A 79 -26.27 30.77 6.50
N ALA A 80 -26.78 29.86 7.33
CA ALA A 80 -27.94 30.11 8.18
C ALA A 80 -27.67 31.20 9.23
N ALA A 81 -26.49 31.21 9.84
CA ALA A 81 -26.08 32.25 10.77
C ALA A 81 -26.02 33.62 10.09
N GLN A 82 -25.47 33.69 8.87
CA GLN A 82 -25.45 34.94 8.09
C GLN A 82 -26.87 35.41 7.71
N ALA A 83 -27.72 34.49 7.25
CA ALA A 83 -29.08 34.83 6.81
C ALA A 83 -30.00 35.29 7.96
N SER A 84 -29.72 34.86 9.19
CA SER A 84 -30.52 35.20 10.39
C SER A 84 -29.89 36.29 11.27
N ALA A 85 -28.73 36.83 10.89
CA ALA A 85 -28.01 37.81 11.69
C ALA A 85 -28.75 39.15 11.78
N GLY A 86 -29.04 39.59 13.01
CA GLY A 86 -29.40 40.98 13.30
C GLY A 86 -28.17 41.90 13.32
N THR A 87 -28.39 43.20 13.55
CA THR A 87 -27.30 44.21 13.62
C THR A 87 -26.62 44.28 14.99
N ASP A 88 -26.95 43.39 15.91
CA ASP A 88 -26.41 43.39 17.27
C ASP A 88 -25.12 42.57 17.40
N ALA A 89 -24.36 42.83 18.47
CA ALA A 89 -23.08 42.17 18.73
C ALA A 89 -23.19 40.65 18.97
N THR A 90 -24.34 40.16 19.46
CA THR A 90 -24.56 38.71 19.67
C THR A 90 -24.72 38.00 18.34
N SER A 91 -25.47 38.60 17.42
CA SER A 91 -25.61 38.12 16.04
C SER A 91 -24.26 38.08 15.31
N ALA A 92 -23.45 39.15 15.44
CA ALA A 92 -22.11 39.19 14.88
C ALA A 92 -21.18 38.10 15.48
N ALA A 93 -21.24 37.87 16.79
CA ALA A 93 -20.46 36.82 17.44
C ALA A 93 -20.86 35.41 16.98
N LYS A 94 -22.15 35.15 16.75
CA LYS A 94 -22.63 33.87 16.21
C LYS A 94 -22.13 33.60 14.79
N VAL A 95 -22.18 34.61 13.92
CA VAL A 95 -21.64 34.51 12.56
C VAL A 95 -20.13 34.26 12.58
N ALA A 96 -19.40 34.95 13.45
CA ALA A 96 -17.96 34.75 13.61
C ALA A 96 -17.61 33.34 14.11
N GLN A 97 -18.38 32.79 15.06
CA GLN A 97 -18.19 31.42 15.53
C GLN A 97 -18.46 30.41 14.40
N ALA A 98 -19.58 30.55 13.68
CA ALA A 98 -19.91 29.65 12.58
C ALA A 98 -18.88 29.71 11.44
N ALA A 99 -18.29 30.89 11.19
CA ALA A 99 -17.18 31.05 10.25
C ALA A 99 -15.92 30.30 10.71
N ALA A 100 -15.61 30.37 12.01
CA ALA A 100 -14.48 29.64 12.59
C ALA A 100 -14.67 28.12 12.53
N ASP A 101 -15.89 27.65 12.84
CA ASP A 101 -16.24 26.23 12.79
C ASP A 101 -16.17 25.69 11.34
N SER A 102 -16.64 26.47 10.36
CA SER A 102 -16.50 26.17 8.93
C SER A 102 -15.03 26.12 8.51
N ALA A 103 -14.21 27.10 8.91
CA ALA A 103 -12.79 27.12 8.60
C ALA A 103 -12.03 25.92 9.21
N GLU A 104 -12.37 25.51 10.43
CA GLU A 104 -11.80 24.32 11.08
C GLU A 104 -12.19 23.03 10.33
N ALA A 105 -13.45 22.92 9.89
CA ALA A 105 -13.90 21.77 9.11
C ALA A 105 -13.15 21.65 7.78
N ILE A 106 -12.98 22.77 7.05
CA ILE A 106 -12.22 22.83 5.79
C ILE A 106 -10.76 22.44 6.02
N ALA A 107 -10.13 22.93 7.11
CA ALA A 107 -8.75 22.56 7.43
C ALA A 107 -8.59 21.04 7.64
N LYS A 108 -9.51 20.41 8.38
CA LYS A 108 -9.52 18.95 8.59
C LYS A 108 -9.77 18.17 7.29
N SER A 109 -10.64 18.66 6.42
CA SER A 109 -10.86 18.07 5.10
C SER A 109 -9.59 18.06 4.25
N ALA A 110 -8.81 19.14 4.26
CA ALA A 110 -7.55 19.23 3.52
C ALA A 110 -6.49 18.21 4.03
N GLU A 111 -6.40 18.01 5.34
CA GLU A 111 -5.54 16.97 5.92
C GLU A 111 -5.98 15.57 5.48
N GLN A 112 -7.28 15.29 5.41
CA GLN A 112 -7.75 13.99 4.93
C GLN A 112 -7.62 13.74 3.45
N VAL A 113 -7.71 14.76 2.60
CA VAL A 113 -7.37 14.60 1.18
C VAL A 113 -5.92 14.11 1.03
N SER A 114 -5.01 14.64 1.84
CA SER A 114 -3.61 14.22 1.86
C SER A 114 -3.44 12.78 2.38
N ALA A 115 -4.21 12.39 3.41
CA ALA A 115 -4.20 11.03 3.94
C ALA A 115 -4.76 10.00 2.95
N VAL A 116 -5.87 10.31 2.27
CA VAL A 116 -6.45 9.46 1.22
C VAL A 116 -5.47 9.29 0.07
N THR A 117 -4.85 10.37 -0.40
CA THR A 117 -3.86 10.32 -1.47
C THR A 117 -2.66 9.45 -1.10
N SER A 118 -2.17 9.59 0.14
CA SER A 118 -1.07 8.76 0.67
C SER A 118 -1.47 7.28 0.76
N ALA A 119 -2.69 6.99 1.19
CA ALA A 119 -3.22 5.63 1.27
C ALA A 119 -3.40 5.00 -0.13
N GLN A 120 -3.85 5.77 -1.13
CA GLN A 120 -3.96 5.32 -2.52
C GLN A 120 -2.59 4.93 -3.09
N GLY A 121 -1.56 5.74 -2.83
CA GLY A 121 -0.19 5.41 -3.24
C GLY A 121 0.31 4.12 -2.59
N ALA A 122 0.10 3.98 -1.28
CA ALA A 122 0.49 2.77 -0.55
C ALA A 122 -0.25 1.50 -1.02
N ASP A 123 -1.54 1.61 -1.35
CA ASP A 123 -2.35 0.53 -1.92
C ASP A 123 -1.86 0.13 -3.32
N ALA A 124 -1.58 1.12 -4.19
CA ALA A 124 -1.04 0.86 -5.52
C ALA A 124 0.32 0.14 -5.47
N ASP A 125 1.24 0.62 -4.61
CA ASP A 125 2.55 -0.01 -4.40
C ASP A 125 2.42 -1.44 -3.86
N ALA A 126 1.50 -1.66 -2.92
CA ALA A 126 1.27 -2.99 -2.34
C ALA A 126 0.68 -3.96 -3.38
N LYS A 127 -0.27 -3.50 -4.21
CA LYS A 127 -0.82 -4.27 -5.33
C LYS A 127 0.24 -4.64 -6.35
N GLN A 128 1.14 -3.71 -6.69
CA GLN A 128 2.26 -4.00 -7.59
C GLN A 128 3.17 -5.08 -7.00
N LYS A 129 3.57 -4.96 -5.73
CA LYS A 129 4.43 -5.94 -5.05
C LYS A 129 3.78 -7.33 -4.97
N ALA A 130 2.47 -7.39 -4.70
CA ALA A 130 1.74 -8.65 -4.71
C ALA A 130 1.71 -9.29 -6.10
N ALA A 131 1.50 -8.49 -7.16
CA ALA A 131 1.54 -8.98 -8.54
C ALA A 131 2.95 -9.48 -8.94
N GLU A 132 4.00 -8.81 -8.52
CA GLU A 132 5.39 -9.23 -8.74
C GLU A 132 5.72 -10.52 -7.98
N ALA A 133 5.29 -10.63 -6.72
CA ALA A 133 5.47 -11.83 -5.92
C ALA A 133 4.69 -13.03 -6.49
N ALA A 134 3.49 -12.82 -7.01
CA ALA A 134 2.72 -13.84 -7.72
C ALA A 134 3.47 -14.35 -8.96
N LYS A 135 3.96 -13.45 -9.81
CA LYS A 135 4.79 -13.82 -10.98
C LYS A 135 6.05 -14.60 -10.58
N SER A 136 6.70 -14.22 -9.49
CA SER A 136 7.86 -14.93 -8.95
C SER A 136 7.52 -16.34 -8.49
N ALA A 137 6.41 -16.51 -7.77
CA ALA A 137 5.93 -17.81 -7.33
C ALA A 137 5.55 -18.72 -8.51
N ASP A 138 4.87 -18.17 -9.53
CA ASP A 138 4.51 -18.91 -10.75
C ASP A 138 5.76 -19.34 -11.53
N GLY A 139 6.74 -18.44 -11.68
CA GLY A 139 8.01 -18.76 -12.34
C GLY A 139 8.83 -19.81 -11.58
N ALA A 140 8.86 -19.75 -10.24
CA ALA A 140 9.52 -20.76 -9.42
C ALA A 140 8.79 -22.12 -9.50
N LYS A 141 7.46 -22.11 -9.57
CA LYS A 141 6.64 -23.31 -9.76
C LYS A 141 6.94 -23.98 -11.10
N GLN A 142 6.97 -23.23 -12.19
CA GLN A 142 7.30 -23.76 -13.52
C GLN A 142 8.67 -24.44 -13.56
N LYS A 143 9.68 -23.85 -12.90
CA LYS A 143 11.02 -24.45 -12.79
C LYS A 143 11.01 -25.74 -11.96
N LEU A 144 10.26 -25.75 -10.85
CA LEU A 144 10.11 -26.93 -10.02
C LEU A 144 9.41 -28.08 -10.78
N ASP A 145 8.36 -27.76 -11.51
CA ASP A 145 7.62 -28.72 -12.33
C ASP A 145 8.49 -29.27 -13.47
N ALA A 146 9.28 -28.40 -14.12
CA ALA A 146 10.25 -28.81 -15.14
C ALA A 146 11.41 -29.66 -14.59
N CYS A 147 11.75 -29.55 -13.31
CA CYS A 147 12.77 -30.41 -12.68
C CYS A 147 12.20 -31.80 -12.33
N LYS A 148 10.91 -31.87 -12.01
CA LYS A 148 10.22 -33.12 -11.66
C LYS A 148 9.74 -33.92 -12.88
N GLY A 149 9.79 -33.32 -14.07
CA GLY A 149 9.31 -33.86 -15.35
C GLY A 149 10.43 -34.47 -16.18
#